data_AF-A0A1C4TCR4-F1
#
_entry.id   AF-A0A1C4TCR4-F1
#
_cell.length_a   1.000
_cell.length_b   1.000
_cell.length_c   1.000
_cell.angle_alpha   90.00
_cell.angle_beta   90.00
_cell.angle_gamma   90.00
#
_symmetry.space_group_name_H-M   'P 1'
#
loop_
_entity.id
_entity.type
_entity.pdbx_description
1 polymer ?
#
loop_
_entity_poly.entity_id
_entity_poly.type
_entity_poly.pdbx_seq_one_letter_code
_entity_poly.pdbx_strand_id
1 'polypeptide(L)'
;MGAHAYGFNSETTGISVLGTYTDTAPAQAAMASVARVAAWKLGQYGVDPAGTATLTAGASGRSYSGKTWASGAQLSFPAVHGHRDGYNTQCPGDAFYSRLSTVRSWAAGPVTDLAIKSVTGAGLSGTTHYTRSGITVSWSAGTPSSLVSRYELLVDGKPAATTAGTATSAKTNLAVGSHKIAVRAVHQSGRTATTPAATVVAETTAPSFTTKPNLALRTGTVNTAAVPLTLKWKATDSAALKEVRLTAPVAKTYTPITYSASHTAKSGVATAWKMNAHDQAGNTASASVTGTPVILQETSATRSGTWSTKSSTSYLGGKSYSSTAKNASLTWTFTGRSAAWVVSRASGSGQAHVYVDGVKAATVDLKSATTKYRDAIWTKTWSTSAKHTVKIVVVGTQGRPTVTTDGLVYLK
;
A
#
# COMPACT_ATOMS: atom_id res chain seq x y z
N MET A 1 54.03 -32.04 -13.71
CA MET A 1 54.08 -30.73 -14.38
C MET A 1 53.26 -30.82 -15.66
N GLY A 2 52.48 -29.79 -16.01
CA GLY A 2 51.69 -29.79 -17.25
C GLY A 2 52.51 -29.40 -18.49
N ALA A 3 51.87 -29.41 -19.66
CA ALA A 3 52.44 -28.97 -20.94
C ALA A 3 51.44 -28.09 -21.70
N HIS A 4 51.03 -26.98 -21.09
CA HIS A 4 49.90 -26.15 -21.55
C HIS A 4 50.25 -24.68 -21.82
N ALA A 5 51.29 -24.13 -21.19
CA ALA A 5 51.75 -22.75 -21.39
C ALA A 5 53.28 -22.72 -21.38
N TYR A 6 53.89 -22.64 -22.57
CA TYR A 6 55.34 -22.66 -22.72
C TYR A 6 56.00 -21.53 -21.89
N GLY A 7 57.00 -21.88 -21.09
CA GLY A 7 57.67 -20.95 -20.17
C GLY A 7 56.98 -20.76 -18.81
N PHE A 8 55.74 -21.21 -18.60
CA PHE A 8 55.00 -21.00 -17.34
C PHE A 8 54.40 -22.28 -16.73
N ASN A 9 54.63 -23.46 -17.33
CA ASN A 9 54.09 -24.74 -16.87
C ASN A 9 54.46 -25.12 -15.42
N SER A 10 55.61 -24.67 -14.92
CA SER A 10 56.10 -25.01 -13.58
C SER A 10 55.38 -24.26 -12.46
N GLU A 11 54.77 -23.12 -12.77
CA GLU A 11 54.16 -22.21 -11.77
C GLU A 11 52.65 -22.05 -11.95
N THR A 12 52.05 -22.76 -12.92
CA THR A 12 50.63 -22.62 -13.27
C THR A 12 49.92 -23.97 -13.34
N THR A 13 48.60 -23.95 -13.21
CA THR A 13 47.71 -25.09 -13.49
C THR A 13 46.80 -24.75 -14.65
N GLY A 14 46.84 -25.52 -15.73
CA GLY A 14 45.96 -25.33 -16.89
C GLY A 14 44.55 -25.89 -16.69
N ILE A 15 43.52 -25.10 -17.00
CA ILE A 15 42.11 -25.54 -17.09
C ILE A 15 41.65 -25.36 -18.53
N SER A 16 41.36 -26.46 -19.24
CA SER A 16 40.84 -26.43 -20.61
C SER A 16 39.33 -26.63 -20.60
N VAL A 17 38.59 -25.66 -21.14
CA VAL A 17 37.15 -25.79 -21.39
C VAL A 17 36.98 -26.30 -22.80
N LEU A 18 36.34 -27.46 -22.96
CA LEU A 18 36.22 -28.13 -24.26
C LEU A 18 35.27 -27.37 -25.19
N GLY A 19 35.81 -26.82 -26.28
CA GLY A 19 35.07 -26.10 -27.32
C GLY A 19 35.92 -25.02 -27.99
N THR A 20 35.32 -24.31 -28.94
CA THR A 20 35.90 -23.12 -29.59
C THR A 20 35.14 -21.88 -29.15
N TYR A 21 35.80 -20.99 -28.42
CA TYR A 21 35.16 -19.83 -27.80
C TYR A 21 35.66 -18.49 -28.33
N THR A 22 35.99 -18.44 -29.62
CA THR A 22 36.36 -17.19 -30.30
C THR A 22 35.17 -16.23 -30.32
N ASP A 23 34.01 -16.68 -30.80
CA ASP A 23 32.84 -15.82 -31.03
C ASP A 23 31.67 -16.07 -30.08
N THR A 24 31.68 -17.18 -29.35
CA THR A 24 30.63 -17.57 -28.40
C THR A 24 31.25 -17.92 -27.07
N ALA A 25 30.71 -17.40 -25.96
CA ALA A 25 31.23 -17.71 -24.64
C ALA A 25 30.83 -19.13 -24.18
N PRO A 26 31.60 -19.76 -23.27
CA PRO A 26 31.18 -21.02 -22.67
C PRO A 26 29.86 -20.87 -21.91
N ALA A 27 29.12 -21.98 -21.79
CA ALA A 27 27.94 -22.02 -20.94
C ALA A 27 28.28 -21.59 -19.50
N GLN A 28 27.34 -20.92 -18.82
CA GLN A 28 27.53 -20.43 -17.47
C GLN A 28 27.96 -21.53 -16.48
N ALA A 29 27.40 -22.74 -16.63
CA ALA A 29 27.79 -23.90 -15.84
C ALA A 29 29.28 -24.26 -16.02
N ALA A 30 29.81 -24.17 -17.24
CA ALA A 30 31.22 -24.43 -17.49
C ALA A 30 32.11 -23.35 -16.85
N MET A 31 31.74 -22.07 -17.00
CA MET A 31 32.46 -20.97 -16.35
C MET A 31 32.42 -21.06 -14.82
N ALA A 32 31.30 -21.48 -14.23
CA ALA A 32 31.19 -21.73 -12.80
C ALA A 32 32.08 -22.90 -12.35
N SER A 33 32.18 -23.96 -13.14
CA SER A 33 33.12 -25.06 -12.89
C SER A 33 34.57 -24.60 -12.94
N VAL A 34 34.95 -23.76 -13.91
CA VAL A 34 36.30 -23.14 -13.95
C VAL A 34 36.54 -22.32 -12.69
N ALA A 35 35.58 -21.47 -12.30
CA ALA A 35 35.69 -20.65 -11.09
C ALA A 35 35.87 -21.52 -9.83
N ARG A 36 35.13 -22.64 -9.71
CA ARG A 36 35.24 -23.57 -8.59
C ARG A 36 36.59 -24.26 -8.52
N VAL A 37 37.11 -24.74 -9.66
CA VAL A 37 38.44 -25.37 -9.72
C VAL A 37 39.53 -24.35 -9.41
N ALA A 38 39.45 -23.15 -9.98
CA ALA A 38 40.38 -22.06 -9.71
C ALA A 38 40.39 -21.67 -8.22
N ALA A 39 39.21 -21.50 -7.62
CA ALA A 39 39.08 -21.19 -6.20
C ALA A 39 39.70 -22.27 -5.30
N TRP A 40 39.41 -23.55 -5.59
CA TRP A 40 40.01 -24.66 -4.85
C TRP A 40 41.54 -24.66 -4.98
N LYS A 41 42.06 -24.59 -6.22
CA LYS A 41 43.50 -24.72 -6.46
C LYS A 41 44.28 -23.54 -5.87
N LEU A 42 43.86 -22.31 -6.15
CA LEU A 42 44.52 -21.10 -5.65
C LEU A 42 44.38 -20.96 -4.12
N GLY A 43 43.24 -21.38 -3.59
CA GLY A 43 42.99 -21.38 -2.14
C GLY A 43 43.97 -22.24 -1.34
N GLN A 44 44.50 -23.33 -1.92
CA GLN A 44 45.55 -24.15 -1.28
C GLN A 44 46.85 -23.38 -1.02
N TYR A 45 47.07 -22.29 -1.77
CA TYR A 45 48.29 -21.48 -1.71
C TYR A 45 48.03 -20.05 -1.20
N GLY A 46 46.82 -19.76 -0.70
CA GLY A 46 46.45 -18.43 -0.22
C GLY A 46 46.39 -17.35 -1.32
N VAL A 47 46.36 -17.73 -2.59
CA VAL A 47 46.29 -16.79 -3.71
C VAL A 47 44.85 -16.38 -3.94
N ASP A 48 44.58 -15.07 -3.97
CA ASP A 48 43.26 -14.54 -4.29
C ASP A 48 42.96 -14.71 -5.79
N PRO A 49 41.89 -15.45 -6.18
CA PRO A 49 41.53 -15.60 -7.59
C PRO A 49 41.26 -14.28 -8.32
N ALA A 50 40.87 -13.22 -7.61
CA ALA A 50 40.66 -11.89 -8.19
C ALA A 50 41.94 -11.04 -8.26
N GLY A 51 43.01 -11.46 -7.60
CA GLY A 51 44.28 -10.75 -7.53
C GLY A 51 45.21 -11.06 -8.70
N THR A 52 46.50 -10.78 -8.47
CA THR A 52 47.58 -11.05 -9.41
C THR A 52 48.59 -12.04 -8.81
N ALA A 53 49.36 -12.70 -9.67
CA ALA A 53 50.49 -13.54 -9.32
C ALA A 53 51.70 -13.14 -10.15
N THR A 54 52.87 -13.07 -9.52
CA THR A 54 54.14 -12.88 -10.22
C THR A 54 54.71 -14.25 -10.58
N LEU A 55 54.95 -14.47 -11.87
CA LEU A 55 55.50 -15.71 -12.41
C LEU A 55 56.90 -15.46 -13.00
N THR A 56 57.80 -16.42 -12.83
CA THR A 56 59.14 -16.44 -13.44
C THR A 56 59.08 -17.19 -14.76
N ALA A 57 59.43 -16.51 -15.86
CA ALA A 57 59.44 -17.12 -17.18
C ALA A 57 60.57 -18.16 -17.27
N GLY A 58 60.25 -19.44 -17.42
CA GLY A 58 61.23 -20.51 -17.63
C GLY A 58 61.86 -20.52 -19.03
N ALA A 59 61.35 -19.70 -19.95
CA ALA A 59 61.88 -19.51 -21.30
C ALA A 59 61.53 -18.13 -21.84
N SER A 60 62.34 -17.62 -22.78
CA SER A 60 62.01 -16.41 -23.54
C SER A 60 60.76 -16.65 -24.39
N GLY A 61 59.93 -15.62 -24.56
CA GLY A 61 58.65 -15.77 -25.24
C GLY A 61 57.99 -14.46 -25.63
N ARG A 62 56.81 -14.60 -26.23
CA ARG A 62 55.93 -13.50 -26.67
C ARG A 62 54.48 -13.87 -26.41
N SER A 63 53.68 -12.93 -25.90
CA SER A 63 52.22 -13.06 -25.74
C SER A 63 51.48 -12.78 -27.04
N TYR A 64 50.19 -13.09 -27.10
CA TYR A 64 49.32 -12.76 -28.23
C TYR A 64 49.24 -11.24 -28.50
N SER A 65 49.28 -10.43 -27.43
CA SER A 65 49.31 -8.95 -27.52
C SER A 65 50.65 -8.39 -28.02
N GLY A 66 51.64 -9.25 -28.24
CA GLY A 66 52.94 -8.88 -28.75
C GLY A 66 53.99 -8.54 -27.69
N LYS A 67 53.65 -8.49 -26.40
CA LYS A 67 54.61 -8.33 -25.29
C LYS A 67 55.62 -9.48 -25.28
N THR A 68 56.92 -9.16 -25.22
CA THR A 68 58.03 -10.13 -25.16
C THR A 68 58.70 -10.16 -23.78
N TRP A 69 59.43 -11.23 -23.49
CA TRP A 69 60.24 -11.39 -22.28
C TRP A 69 61.41 -12.35 -22.51
N ALA A 70 62.43 -12.23 -21.67
CA ALA A 70 63.55 -13.17 -21.61
C ALA A 70 63.29 -14.29 -20.59
N SER A 71 64.01 -15.40 -20.72
CA SER A 71 64.08 -16.41 -19.67
C SER A 71 64.57 -15.79 -18.34
N GLY A 72 63.96 -16.20 -17.23
CA GLY A 72 64.19 -15.67 -15.89
C GLY A 72 63.41 -14.39 -15.56
N ALA A 73 62.73 -13.76 -16.54
CA ALA A 73 61.97 -12.54 -16.28
C ALA A 73 60.79 -12.78 -15.34
N GLN A 74 60.57 -11.88 -14.37
CA GLN A 74 59.39 -11.88 -13.52
C GLN A 74 58.26 -11.07 -14.16
N LEU A 75 57.10 -11.70 -14.31
CA LEU A 75 55.94 -11.11 -14.97
C LEU A 75 54.71 -11.20 -14.08
N SER A 76 53.97 -10.10 -13.95
CA SER A 76 52.70 -10.07 -13.23
C SER A 76 51.54 -10.45 -14.15
N PHE A 77 50.76 -11.44 -13.72
CA PHE A 77 49.54 -11.90 -14.38
C PHE A 77 48.35 -11.81 -13.42
N PRO A 78 47.11 -11.64 -13.91
CA PRO A 78 45.93 -12.02 -13.12
C PRO A 78 46.06 -13.47 -12.64
N ALA A 79 45.68 -13.77 -11.39
CA ALA A 79 45.81 -15.12 -10.82
C ALA A 79 45.05 -16.18 -11.63
N VAL A 80 43.96 -15.77 -12.29
CA VAL A 80 43.31 -16.52 -13.37
C VAL A 80 43.41 -15.70 -14.66
N HIS A 81 44.20 -16.19 -15.61
CA HIS A 81 44.53 -15.50 -16.87
C HIS A 81 44.32 -16.42 -18.08
N GLY A 82 44.29 -15.84 -19.28
CA GLY A 82 44.15 -16.60 -20.51
C GLY A 82 45.50 -17.13 -20.98
N HIS A 83 45.51 -18.24 -21.74
CA HIS A 83 46.75 -18.75 -22.32
C HIS A 83 47.45 -17.69 -23.21
N ARG A 84 46.67 -16.87 -23.91
CA ARG A 84 47.13 -15.72 -24.71
C ARG A 84 47.97 -14.69 -23.97
N ASP A 85 47.86 -14.63 -22.64
CA ASP A 85 48.64 -13.70 -21.82
C ASP A 85 50.09 -14.19 -21.67
N GLY A 86 50.30 -15.51 -21.60
CA GLY A 86 51.60 -16.15 -21.41
C GLY A 86 52.21 -16.76 -22.68
N TYR A 87 51.49 -16.78 -23.81
CA TYR A 87 52.01 -17.31 -25.08
C TYR A 87 51.31 -16.68 -26.30
N ASN A 88 51.93 -16.77 -27.48
CA ASN A 88 51.38 -16.23 -28.72
C ASN A 88 50.30 -17.16 -29.29
N THR A 89 49.09 -17.07 -28.75
CA THR A 89 47.95 -17.91 -29.12
C THR A 89 46.63 -17.15 -28.94
N GLN A 90 45.59 -17.53 -29.69
CA GLN A 90 44.23 -17.02 -29.48
C GLN A 90 43.54 -17.66 -28.27
N CYS A 91 44.05 -18.75 -27.69
CA CYS A 91 43.41 -19.43 -26.55
C CYS A 91 43.28 -18.47 -25.33
N PRO A 92 42.11 -18.34 -24.67
CA PRO A 92 40.95 -19.24 -24.68
C PRO A 92 39.82 -18.85 -25.66
N GLY A 93 40.10 -18.05 -26.68
CA GLY A 93 39.10 -17.44 -27.57
C GLY A 93 38.59 -16.11 -27.02
N ASP A 94 38.24 -15.16 -27.90
CA ASP A 94 37.92 -13.78 -27.51
C ASP A 94 36.67 -13.70 -26.62
N ALA A 95 35.64 -14.45 -26.97
CA ALA A 95 34.40 -14.49 -26.20
C ALA A 95 34.63 -15.05 -24.78
N PHE A 96 35.44 -16.10 -24.59
CA PHE A 96 35.73 -16.57 -23.23
C PHE A 96 36.71 -15.66 -22.49
N TYR A 97 37.74 -15.14 -23.17
CA TYR A 97 38.72 -14.24 -22.57
C TYR A 97 38.03 -13.00 -21.96
N SER A 98 37.03 -12.45 -22.64
CA SER A 98 36.21 -11.33 -22.15
C SER A 98 35.46 -11.63 -20.82
N ARG A 99 35.26 -12.91 -20.49
CA ARG A 99 34.55 -13.36 -19.28
C ARG A 99 35.49 -13.73 -18.12
N LEU A 100 36.81 -13.67 -18.31
CA LEU A 100 37.74 -14.06 -17.25
C LEU A 100 37.64 -13.15 -16.01
N SER A 101 37.24 -11.89 -16.16
CA SER A 101 36.94 -11.02 -15.00
C SER A 101 35.76 -11.53 -14.17
N THR A 102 34.70 -12.01 -14.82
CA THR A 102 33.56 -12.66 -14.16
C THR A 102 33.97 -13.94 -13.45
N VAL A 103 34.76 -14.81 -14.12
CA VAL A 103 35.27 -16.05 -13.53
C VAL A 103 36.13 -15.77 -12.30
N ARG A 104 37.01 -14.77 -12.36
CA ARG A 104 37.82 -14.31 -11.22
C ARG A 104 36.95 -13.88 -10.04
N SER A 105 35.95 -13.04 -10.30
CA SER A 105 35.01 -12.58 -9.26
C SER A 105 34.25 -13.74 -8.62
N TRP A 106 33.73 -14.67 -9.43
CA TRP A 106 33.05 -15.86 -8.96
C TRP A 106 33.96 -16.80 -8.15
N ALA A 107 35.23 -16.96 -8.55
CA ALA A 107 36.17 -17.81 -7.84
C ALA A 107 36.56 -17.20 -6.47
N ALA A 108 36.77 -15.89 -6.42
CA ALA A 108 37.17 -15.20 -5.19
C ALA A 108 36.02 -15.15 -4.17
N GLY A 109 34.80 -14.82 -4.62
CA GLY A 109 33.72 -14.38 -3.73
C GLY A 109 34.03 -13.00 -3.08
N PRO A 110 33.14 -12.47 -2.22
CA PRO A 110 31.87 -13.06 -1.77
C PRO A 110 30.81 -13.08 -2.87
N VAL A 111 29.62 -13.60 -2.55
CA VAL A 111 28.47 -13.58 -3.45
C VAL A 111 28.14 -12.14 -3.88
N THR A 112 28.02 -11.93 -5.19
CA THR A 112 27.71 -10.63 -5.81
C THR A 112 26.22 -10.45 -6.06
N ASP A 113 25.80 -9.19 -6.22
CA ASP A 113 24.42 -8.78 -6.57
C ASP A 113 23.34 -9.39 -5.66
N LEU A 114 23.69 -9.60 -4.39
CA LEU A 114 22.79 -10.11 -3.37
C LEU A 114 21.79 -9.01 -2.99
N ALA A 115 20.50 -9.28 -3.21
CA ALA A 115 19.45 -8.32 -2.91
C ALA A 115 18.17 -9.01 -2.43
N ILE A 116 17.51 -8.43 -1.42
CA ILE A 116 16.13 -8.78 -1.07
C ILE A 116 15.22 -8.31 -2.21
N LYS A 117 14.35 -9.20 -2.66
CA LYS A 117 13.35 -8.93 -3.71
C LYS A 117 11.97 -8.63 -3.14
N SER A 118 11.57 -9.34 -2.08
CA SER A 118 10.28 -9.12 -1.45
C SER A 118 10.24 -9.63 -0.01
N VAL A 119 9.36 -9.03 0.78
CA VAL A 119 8.95 -9.50 2.10
C VAL A 119 7.43 -9.71 2.04
N THR A 120 6.99 -10.96 1.99
CA THR A 120 5.56 -11.33 1.96
C THR A 120 5.11 -11.83 3.33
N GLY A 121 3.80 -11.92 3.55
CA GLY A 121 3.24 -12.09 4.91
C GLY A 121 3.21 -10.79 5.72
N ALA A 122 3.46 -9.66 5.06
CA ALA A 122 3.46 -8.33 5.64
C ALA A 122 2.80 -7.32 4.68
N GLY A 123 2.08 -6.32 5.21
CA GLY A 123 1.70 -5.12 4.46
C GLY A 123 2.86 -4.12 4.37
N LEU A 124 2.81 -3.17 3.43
CA LEU A 124 3.85 -2.17 3.21
C LEU A 124 3.26 -0.77 3.36
N SER A 125 3.90 0.06 4.19
CA SER A 125 3.62 1.50 4.30
C SER A 125 4.92 2.27 4.17
N GLY A 126 5.05 3.09 3.12
CA GLY A 126 6.32 3.70 2.75
C GLY A 126 7.37 2.62 2.48
N THR A 127 8.43 2.59 3.28
CA THR A 127 9.53 1.61 3.21
C THR A 127 9.50 0.57 4.33
N THR A 128 8.48 0.61 5.20
CA THR A 128 8.37 -0.29 6.37
C THR A 128 7.31 -1.35 6.13
N HIS A 129 7.68 -2.60 6.38
CA HIS A 129 6.77 -3.73 6.34
C HIS A 129 6.12 -3.95 7.71
N TYR A 130 4.85 -4.36 7.74
CA TYR A 130 4.09 -4.63 8.94
C TYR A 130 3.52 -6.05 8.89
N THR A 131 3.72 -6.84 9.93
CA THR A 131 3.20 -8.22 10.02
C THR A 131 2.67 -8.48 11.41
N ARG A 132 1.87 -9.53 11.58
CA ARG A 132 1.53 -10.05 12.91
C ARG A 132 2.63 -10.91 13.51
N SER A 133 3.39 -11.62 12.67
CA SER A 133 4.56 -12.40 13.10
C SER A 133 5.33 -12.95 11.91
N GLY A 134 4.66 -13.80 11.10
CA GLY A 134 5.33 -14.59 10.06
C GLY A 134 5.58 -13.82 8.78
N ILE A 135 6.83 -13.86 8.31
CA ILE A 135 7.23 -13.32 7.00
C ILE A 135 7.91 -14.38 6.14
N THR A 136 7.84 -14.19 4.82
CA THR A 136 8.70 -14.87 3.85
C THR A 136 9.55 -13.83 3.15
N VAL A 137 10.86 -14.02 3.17
CA VAL A 137 11.82 -13.13 2.51
C VAL A 137 12.38 -13.83 1.31
N SER A 138 12.27 -13.21 0.14
CA SER A 138 12.84 -13.70 -1.12
C SER A 138 14.01 -12.84 -1.55
N TRP A 139 15.02 -13.44 -2.16
CA TRP A 139 16.24 -12.75 -2.60
C TRP A 139 16.75 -13.26 -3.95
N SER A 140 17.69 -12.52 -4.53
CA SER A 140 18.48 -12.91 -5.70
C SER A 140 19.96 -12.76 -5.43
N ALA A 141 20.79 -13.47 -6.20
CA ALA A 141 22.24 -13.29 -6.26
C ALA A 141 22.73 -13.38 -7.71
N GLY A 142 23.80 -12.67 -8.04
CA GLY A 142 24.47 -12.71 -9.35
C GLY A 142 25.52 -13.83 -9.46
N THR A 143 25.97 -14.37 -8.32
CA THR A 143 26.87 -15.52 -8.29
C THR A 143 26.10 -16.84 -8.52
N PRO A 144 26.57 -17.74 -9.41
CA PRO A 144 25.97 -19.06 -9.60
C PRO A 144 25.80 -19.84 -8.29
N SER A 145 24.64 -20.46 -8.10
CA SER A 145 24.30 -21.19 -6.87
C SER A 145 25.25 -22.35 -6.55
N SER A 146 25.92 -22.92 -7.55
CA SER A 146 26.95 -23.96 -7.38
C SER A 146 28.20 -23.49 -6.63
N LEU A 147 28.38 -22.17 -6.49
CA LEU A 147 29.48 -21.52 -5.75
C LEU A 147 29.01 -20.96 -4.39
N VAL A 148 27.71 -21.03 -4.10
CA VAL A 148 27.13 -20.57 -2.83
C VAL A 148 26.99 -21.77 -1.89
N SER A 149 27.59 -21.69 -0.71
CA SER A 149 27.49 -22.74 0.31
C SER A 149 26.10 -22.75 0.96
N ARG A 150 25.64 -21.58 1.42
CA ARG A 150 24.35 -21.40 2.10
C ARG A 150 23.90 -19.94 2.11
N TYR A 151 22.64 -19.73 2.43
CA TYR A 151 22.10 -18.44 2.84
C TYR A 151 21.64 -18.49 4.29
N GLU A 152 21.68 -17.35 4.96
CA GLU A 152 21.20 -17.14 6.31
C GLU A 152 20.25 -15.94 6.30
N LEU A 153 18.98 -16.17 6.65
CA LEU A 153 18.03 -15.11 6.90
C LEU A 153 18.31 -14.55 8.29
N LEU A 154 18.70 -13.28 8.36
CA LEU A 154 19.06 -12.60 9.58
C LEU A 154 17.88 -11.77 10.12
N VAL A 155 17.63 -11.88 11.42
CA VAL A 155 16.77 -11.00 12.21
C VAL A 155 17.68 -10.30 13.22
N ASP A 156 17.76 -8.98 13.15
CA ASP A 156 18.60 -8.15 14.02
C ASP A 156 20.07 -8.60 14.04
N GLY A 157 20.58 -8.97 12.87
CA GLY A 157 21.96 -9.45 12.68
C GLY A 157 22.20 -10.91 13.06
N LYS A 158 21.22 -11.61 13.64
CA LYS A 158 21.33 -13.01 14.06
C LYS A 158 20.64 -13.95 13.07
N PRO A 159 21.22 -15.10 12.70
CA PRO A 159 20.55 -16.08 11.86
C PRO A 159 19.26 -16.60 12.52
N ALA A 160 18.13 -16.38 11.84
CA ALA A 160 16.83 -16.92 12.22
C ALA A 160 16.45 -18.15 11.36
N ALA A 161 17.03 -18.28 10.17
CA ALA A 161 16.96 -19.48 9.35
C ALA A 161 18.23 -19.65 8.51
N THR A 162 18.59 -20.89 8.21
CA THR A 162 19.70 -21.23 7.30
C THR A 162 19.17 -22.13 6.19
N THR A 163 19.51 -21.84 4.95
CA THR A 163 19.03 -22.56 3.77
C THR A 163 20.18 -22.94 2.84
N ALA A 164 19.97 -23.96 2.00
CA ALA A 164 20.93 -24.34 0.96
C ALA A 164 21.27 -23.18 0.02
N GLY A 165 22.45 -23.20 -0.61
CA GLY A 165 22.89 -22.18 -1.58
C GLY A 165 22.06 -22.09 -2.87
N THR A 166 21.15 -23.05 -3.08
CA THR A 166 20.16 -23.04 -4.17
C THR A 166 18.85 -22.35 -3.79
N ALA A 167 18.63 -22.04 -2.51
CA ALA A 167 17.41 -21.41 -2.05
C ALA A 167 17.34 -19.93 -2.47
N THR A 168 16.12 -19.47 -2.76
CA THR A 168 15.81 -18.08 -3.13
C THR A 168 14.86 -17.41 -2.15
N SER A 169 14.45 -18.12 -1.10
CA SER A 169 13.60 -17.57 -0.04
C SER A 169 13.71 -18.36 1.26
N ALA A 170 13.32 -17.73 2.37
CA ALA A 170 13.16 -18.38 3.67
C ALA A 170 12.02 -17.73 4.45
N LYS A 171 11.43 -18.50 5.37
CA LYS A 171 10.40 -18.04 6.31
C LYS A 171 11.00 -17.81 7.68
N THR A 172 10.45 -16.84 8.41
CA THR A 172 10.74 -16.67 9.84
C THR A 172 9.54 -16.02 10.54
N ASN A 173 9.48 -16.18 11.86
CA ASN A 173 8.51 -15.51 12.72
C ASN A 173 9.23 -14.42 13.51
N LEU A 174 8.57 -13.28 13.63
CA LEU A 174 9.06 -12.16 14.42
C LEU A 174 8.28 -12.07 15.73
N ALA A 175 9.00 -11.72 16.80
CA ALA A 175 8.39 -11.27 18.05
C ALA A 175 7.79 -9.87 17.84
N VAL A 176 6.89 -9.41 18.72
CA VAL A 176 6.35 -8.05 18.62
C VAL A 176 7.49 -7.03 18.81
N GLY A 177 7.59 -6.08 17.88
CA GLY A 177 8.66 -5.09 17.86
C GLY A 177 9.10 -4.69 16.45
N SER A 178 10.06 -3.76 16.37
CA SER A 178 10.71 -3.37 15.12
C SER A 178 11.98 -4.19 14.91
N HIS A 179 12.10 -4.83 13.74
CA HIS A 179 13.22 -5.71 13.39
C HIS A 179 13.93 -5.27 12.11
N LYS A 180 15.22 -5.58 12.04
CA LYS A 180 16.06 -5.43 10.84
C LYS A 180 16.27 -6.79 10.18
N ILE A 181 15.77 -6.95 8.97
CA ILE A 181 15.77 -8.19 8.22
C ILE A 181 16.78 -8.10 7.09
N ALA A 182 17.75 -9.01 7.07
CA ALA A 182 18.78 -9.06 6.02
C ALA A 182 19.01 -10.51 5.57
N VAL A 183 19.60 -10.69 4.39
CA VAL A 183 20.04 -12.01 3.93
C VAL A 183 21.56 -11.99 3.85
N ARG A 184 22.22 -12.97 4.49
CA ARG A 184 23.65 -13.21 4.38
C ARG A 184 23.89 -14.42 3.49
N ALA A 185 24.68 -14.25 2.44
CA ALA A 185 25.13 -15.31 1.57
C ALA A 185 26.55 -15.72 1.94
N VAL A 186 26.81 -17.02 2.01
CA VAL A 186 28.13 -17.58 2.28
C VAL A 186 28.64 -18.25 1.02
N HIS A 187 29.72 -17.72 0.45
CA HIS A 187 30.39 -18.32 -0.69
C HIS A 187 31.16 -19.58 -0.27
N GLN A 188 31.45 -20.50 -1.19
CA GLN A 188 32.26 -21.70 -0.90
C GLN A 188 33.68 -21.40 -0.36
N SER A 189 34.21 -20.19 -0.61
CA SER A 189 35.48 -19.72 -0.03
C SER A 189 35.35 -19.26 1.44
N GLY A 190 34.14 -19.28 2.02
CA GLY A 190 33.85 -18.77 3.36
C GLY A 190 33.60 -17.26 3.42
N ARG A 191 33.91 -16.51 2.35
CA ARG A 191 33.60 -15.07 2.27
C ARG A 191 32.08 -14.85 2.25
N THR A 192 31.62 -13.83 2.98
CA THR A 192 30.20 -13.52 3.12
C THR A 192 29.83 -12.18 2.51
N ALA A 193 28.63 -12.08 1.95
CA ALA A 193 27.98 -10.82 1.61
C ALA A 193 26.64 -10.74 2.33
N THR A 194 26.24 -9.54 2.77
CA THR A 194 24.95 -9.33 3.46
C THR A 194 24.19 -8.20 2.76
N THR A 195 22.89 -8.38 2.55
CA THR A 195 22.04 -7.33 1.96
C THR A 195 21.92 -6.13 2.91
N PRO A 196 21.57 -4.94 2.40
CA PRO A 196 20.94 -3.92 3.23
C PRO A 196 19.72 -4.50 3.97
N ALA A 197 19.46 -3.99 5.18
CA ALA A 197 18.37 -4.49 6.00
C ALA A 197 17.02 -3.83 5.61
N ALA A 198 16.00 -4.66 5.41
CA ALA A 198 14.60 -4.22 5.37
C ALA A 198 14.08 -4.02 6.81
N THR A 199 13.25 -3.00 7.03
CA THR A 199 12.60 -2.78 8.33
C THR A 199 11.25 -3.47 8.33
N VAL A 200 11.03 -4.35 9.31
CA VAL A 200 9.76 -5.05 9.51
C VAL A 200 9.30 -4.82 10.95
N VAL A 201 8.09 -4.28 11.11
CA VAL A 201 7.42 -4.11 12.39
C VAL A 201 6.45 -5.27 12.57
N ALA A 202 6.64 -6.06 13.61
CA ALA A 202 5.69 -7.08 14.03
C ALA A 202 4.80 -6.53 15.13
N GLU A 203 3.49 -6.54 14.92
CA GLU A 203 2.52 -6.01 15.86
C GLU A 203 1.18 -6.77 15.74
N THR A 204 0.46 -6.86 16.86
CA THR A 204 -0.82 -7.58 16.97
C THR A 204 -1.94 -6.70 17.51
N THR A 205 -1.73 -5.38 17.58
CA THR A 205 -2.70 -4.45 18.16
C THR A 205 -3.71 -4.09 17.08
N ALA A 206 -4.97 -4.45 17.30
CA ALA A 206 -6.02 -4.10 16.36
C ALA A 206 -6.27 -2.59 16.30
N PRO A 207 -6.67 -2.06 15.12
CA PRO A 207 -7.16 -0.69 15.02
C PRO A 207 -8.32 -0.43 15.99
N SER A 208 -8.59 0.84 16.27
CA SER A 208 -9.72 1.25 17.10
C SER A 208 -10.53 2.36 16.44
N PHE A 209 -11.86 2.29 16.59
CA PHE A 209 -12.73 3.40 16.20
C PHE A 209 -12.83 4.42 17.35
N THR A 210 -11.89 5.35 17.42
CA THR A 210 -11.90 6.47 18.38
C THR A 210 -13.14 7.34 18.27
N THR A 211 -13.71 7.45 17.06
CA THR A 211 -15.09 7.90 16.87
C THR A 211 -15.88 6.78 16.22
N LYS A 212 -16.81 6.20 16.99
CA LYS A 212 -17.74 5.18 16.47
C LYS A 212 -18.53 5.76 15.28
N PRO A 213 -18.83 4.92 14.26
CA PRO A 213 -19.66 5.33 13.14
C PRO A 213 -20.94 6.00 13.62
N ASN A 214 -21.30 7.12 13.03
CA ASN A 214 -22.53 7.84 13.33
C ASN A 214 -23.13 8.45 12.07
N LEU A 215 -24.43 8.68 12.11
CA LEU A 215 -25.21 9.15 10.99
C LEU A 215 -25.81 10.52 11.32
N ALA A 216 -25.83 11.38 10.31
CA ALA A 216 -26.50 12.67 10.33
C ALA A 216 -27.28 12.87 9.03
N LEU A 217 -28.44 13.52 9.07
CA LEU A 217 -29.09 13.98 7.86
C LEU A 217 -28.26 15.11 7.24
N ARG A 218 -28.21 15.15 5.91
CA ARG A 218 -27.55 16.22 5.16
C ARG A 218 -28.53 16.88 4.19
N THR A 219 -28.14 18.04 3.68
CA THR A 219 -28.91 18.73 2.64
C THR A 219 -28.89 17.98 1.31
N GLY A 220 -29.86 18.29 0.46
CA GLY A 220 -30.04 17.73 -0.88
C GLY A 220 -31.43 17.14 -1.11
N THR A 221 -31.64 16.59 -2.31
CA THR A 221 -32.94 16.06 -2.71
C THR A 221 -33.30 14.79 -1.94
N VAL A 222 -34.48 14.78 -1.32
CA VAL A 222 -35.05 13.66 -0.56
C VAL A 222 -36.03 12.89 -1.43
N ASN A 223 -36.05 11.57 -1.38
CA ASN A 223 -37.24 10.75 -1.72
C ASN A 223 -37.39 9.60 -0.74
N THR A 224 -38.49 8.88 -0.86
CA THR A 224 -38.79 7.68 -0.06
C THR A 224 -37.73 6.59 -0.19
N ALA A 225 -37.06 6.45 -1.35
CA ALA A 225 -36.00 5.46 -1.55
C ALA A 225 -34.59 5.96 -1.16
N ALA A 226 -34.37 7.27 -1.17
CA ALA A 226 -33.08 7.90 -0.96
C ALA A 226 -33.22 9.18 -0.12
N VAL A 227 -33.05 9.04 1.19
CA VAL A 227 -32.87 10.12 2.14
C VAL A 227 -31.37 10.42 2.27
N PRO A 228 -30.92 11.67 2.03
CA PRO A 228 -29.51 12.06 2.17
C PRO A 228 -28.97 11.91 3.60
N LEU A 229 -27.87 11.19 3.74
CA LEU A 229 -27.16 10.97 5.00
C LEU A 229 -25.66 11.30 4.84
N THR A 230 -25.03 11.67 5.94
CA THR A 230 -23.58 11.64 6.12
C THR A 230 -23.25 10.58 7.17
N LEU A 231 -22.41 9.61 6.80
CA LEU A 231 -21.76 8.69 7.72
C LEU A 231 -20.44 9.32 8.18
N LYS A 232 -20.20 9.41 9.49
CA LYS A 232 -18.94 9.92 10.08
C LYS A 232 -18.32 8.87 10.98
N TRP A 233 -17.01 8.75 10.97
CA TRP A 233 -16.24 7.83 11.81
C TRP A 233 -14.81 8.35 11.99
N LYS A 234 -14.07 7.78 12.94
CA LYS A 234 -12.62 7.95 13.02
C LYS A 234 -12.03 6.63 13.51
N ALA A 235 -11.20 6.02 12.67
CA ALA A 235 -10.40 4.86 13.03
C ALA A 235 -8.94 5.29 13.16
N THR A 236 -8.24 4.67 14.09
CA THR A 236 -6.81 4.93 14.37
C THR A 236 -6.13 3.60 14.66
N ASP A 237 -4.83 3.55 14.40
CA ASP A 237 -3.99 2.43 14.71
C ASP A 237 -2.67 2.94 15.29
N SER A 238 -2.08 2.23 16.25
CA SER A 238 -0.84 2.65 16.90
C SER A 238 0.40 2.46 16.01
N ALA A 239 0.32 1.60 14.99
CA ALA A 239 1.40 1.32 14.07
C ALA A 239 1.12 1.96 12.70
N ALA A 240 0.22 1.38 11.91
CA ALA A 240 -0.11 1.87 10.58
C ALA A 240 -1.50 1.43 10.12
N LEU A 241 -2.47 2.35 10.16
CA LEU A 241 -3.78 2.12 9.58
C LEU A 241 -3.67 2.07 8.04
N LYS A 242 -4.20 1.01 7.43
CA LYS A 242 -4.19 0.82 5.97
C LYS A 242 -5.41 1.44 5.31
N GLU A 243 -6.61 1.12 5.81
CA GLU A 243 -7.87 1.55 5.23
C GLU A 243 -9.06 1.29 6.15
N VAL A 244 -10.20 1.92 5.83
CA VAL A 244 -11.50 1.60 6.44
C VAL A 244 -12.47 1.18 5.34
N ARG A 245 -13.09 0.02 5.49
CA ARG A 245 -14.06 -0.54 4.54
C ARG A 245 -15.47 -0.43 5.11
N LEU A 246 -16.38 0.23 4.40
CA LEU A 246 -17.82 0.05 4.57
C LEU A 246 -18.19 -1.28 3.90
N THR A 247 -18.73 -2.23 4.66
CA THR A 247 -19.09 -3.58 4.18
C THR A 247 -20.60 -3.75 3.98
N ALA A 248 -21.41 -2.90 4.60
CA ALA A 248 -22.85 -2.79 4.39
C ALA A 248 -23.29 -1.35 4.68
N PRO A 249 -24.34 -0.82 4.03
CA PRO A 249 -25.19 -1.49 3.04
C PRO A 249 -24.61 -1.51 1.62
N VAL A 250 -23.55 -0.72 1.37
CA VAL A 250 -22.87 -0.63 0.07
C VAL A 250 -21.37 -0.78 0.32
N ALA A 251 -20.72 -1.67 -0.42
CA ALA A 251 -19.28 -1.86 -0.29
C ALA A 251 -18.51 -0.62 -0.76
N LYS A 252 -17.65 -0.06 0.11
CA LYS A 252 -16.76 1.06 -0.25
C LYS A 252 -15.52 1.06 0.62
N THR A 253 -14.37 1.38 0.04
CA THR A 253 -13.10 1.51 0.76
C THR A 253 -12.70 2.98 0.87
N TYR A 254 -12.19 3.36 2.05
CA TYR A 254 -11.77 4.72 2.36
C TYR A 254 -10.31 4.74 2.83
N THR A 255 -9.60 5.80 2.48
CA THR A 255 -8.23 6.03 2.94
C THR A 255 -8.20 6.29 4.45
N PRO A 256 -7.04 6.10 5.13
CA PRO A 256 -6.89 6.34 6.56
C PRO A 256 -7.27 7.76 7.03
N ILE A 257 -7.18 8.75 6.13
CA ILE A 257 -7.48 10.16 6.42
C ILE A 257 -8.94 10.55 6.14
N THR A 258 -9.77 9.63 5.65
CA THR A 258 -11.19 9.89 5.39
C THR A 258 -12.02 9.60 6.64
N TYR A 259 -12.72 10.62 7.14
CA TYR A 259 -13.52 10.55 8.37
C TYR A 259 -15.03 10.68 8.14
N SER A 260 -15.44 10.90 6.89
CA SER A 260 -16.86 10.97 6.55
C SER A 260 -17.15 10.67 5.09
N ALA A 261 -18.38 10.24 4.80
CA ALA A 261 -18.87 10.03 3.45
C ALA A 261 -20.37 10.31 3.34
N SER A 262 -20.77 10.85 2.19
CA SER A 262 -22.17 11.06 1.82
C SER A 262 -22.77 9.78 1.28
N HIS A 263 -23.98 9.47 1.74
CA HIS A 263 -24.75 8.31 1.34
C HIS A 263 -26.25 8.64 1.28
N THR A 264 -27.06 7.64 0.96
CA THR A 264 -28.52 7.71 1.10
C THR A 264 -29.07 6.42 1.71
N ALA A 265 -30.25 6.49 2.33
CA ALA A 265 -31.00 5.31 2.79
C ALA A 265 -32.50 5.46 2.54
N LYS A 266 -33.20 4.32 2.45
CA LYS A 266 -34.65 4.27 2.28
C LYS A 266 -35.36 4.75 3.56
N SER A 267 -36.36 5.60 3.38
CA SER A 267 -37.19 6.08 4.50
C SER A 267 -37.99 4.93 5.11
N GLY A 268 -38.11 4.93 6.44
CA GLY A 268 -38.85 3.93 7.22
C GLY A 268 -38.15 2.58 7.36
N VAL A 269 -36.93 2.41 6.80
CA VAL A 269 -36.19 1.16 6.84
C VAL A 269 -34.92 1.32 7.67
N ALA A 270 -34.81 0.50 8.72
CA ALA A 270 -33.60 0.43 9.53
C ALA A 270 -32.43 -0.10 8.68
N THR A 271 -31.41 0.73 8.50
CA THR A 271 -30.24 0.39 7.68
C THR A 271 -29.01 0.34 8.57
N ALA A 272 -28.34 -0.82 8.58
CA ALA A 272 -27.08 -1.02 9.30
C ALA A 272 -25.89 -0.63 8.41
N TRP A 273 -25.04 0.26 8.92
CA TRP A 273 -23.79 0.71 8.32
C TRP A 273 -22.65 0.02 9.04
N LYS A 274 -22.10 -1.03 8.43
CA LYS A 274 -21.05 -1.85 9.02
C LYS A 274 -19.70 -1.46 8.44
N MET A 275 -18.73 -1.17 9.31
CA MET A 275 -17.40 -0.74 8.93
C MET A 275 -16.35 -1.68 9.51
N ASN A 276 -15.27 -1.92 8.76
CA ASN A 276 -14.10 -2.65 9.22
C ASN A 276 -12.84 -1.82 8.94
N ALA A 277 -12.11 -1.48 10.00
CA ALA A 277 -10.79 -0.88 9.91
C ALA A 277 -9.74 -2.00 9.76
N HIS A 278 -8.75 -1.79 8.89
CA HIS A 278 -7.64 -2.70 8.64
C HIS A 278 -6.33 -1.93 8.83
N ASP A 279 -5.37 -2.50 9.55
CA ASP A 279 -3.98 -2.02 9.55
C ASP A 279 -3.15 -2.70 8.46
N GLN A 280 -1.86 -2.38 8.45
CA GLN A 280 -0.88 -2.97 7.53
C GLN A 280 -0.39 -4.35 7.97
N ALA A 281 -0.42 -4.70 9.27
CA ALA A 281 -0.06 -6.02 9.78
C ALA A 281 -1.12 -7.10 9.47
N GLY A 282 -2.35 -6.68 9.17
CA GLY A 282 -3.51 -7.51 8.92
C GLY A 282 -4.44 -7.68 10.13
N ASN A 283 -4.28 -6.90 11.21
CA ASN A 283 -5.31 -6.87 12.26
C ASN A 283 -6.50 -6.00 11.80
N THR A 284 -7.64 -6.24 12.43
CA THR A 284 -8.91 -5.62 12.05
C THR A 284 -9.76 -5.28 13.25
N ALA A 285 -10.55 -4.22 13.12
CA ALA A 285 -11.60 -3.90 14.06
C ALA A 285 -12.87 -3.50 13.34
N SER A 286 -14.00 -3.91 13.88
CA SER A 286 -15.32 -3.62 13.31
C SER A 286 -16.09 -2.64 14.17
N ALA A 287 -16.87 -1.77 13.52
CA ALA A 287 -17.84 -0.92 14.19
C ALA A 287 -19.06 -0.72 13.30
N SER A 288 -20.20 -0.41 13.89
CA SER A 288 -21.42 -0.20 13.13
C SER A 288 -22.32 0.86 13.75
N VAL A 289 -23.22 1.37 12.92
CA VAL A 289 -24.34 2.19 13.35
C VAL A 289 -25.57 1.81 12.53
N THR A 290 -26.72 1.74 13.19
CA THR A 290 -28.01 1.58 12.51
C THR A 290 -28.75 2.90 12.60
N GLY A 291 -29.40 3.29 11.52
CA GLY A 291 -30.28 4.44 11.50
C GLY A 291 -31.50 4.19 10.63
N THR A 292 -32.62 4.77 11.03
CA THR A 292 -33.87 4.72 10.27
C THR A 292 -34.28 6.16 9.95
N PRO A 293 -33.97 6.68 8.75
CA PRO A 293 -34.52 7.96 8.36
C PRO A 293 -36.04 7.81 8.19
N VAL A 294 -36.82 8.76 8.68
CA VAL A 294 -38.28 8.73 8.61
C VAL A 294 -38.77 10.07 8.09
N ILE A 295 -39.47 10.03 6.97
CA ILE A 295 -40.20 11.17 6.41
C ILE A 295 -41.50 11.36 7.19
N LEU A 296 -41.69 12.56 7.71
CA LEU A 296 -42.94 13.09 8.23
C LEU A 296 -43.53 14.03 7.17
N GLN A 297 -44.66 13.62 6.60
CA GLN A 297 -45.39 14.44 5.63
C GLN A 297 -45.86 15.73 6.28
N GLU A 298 -46.09 16.76 5.48
CA GLU A 298 -46.63 18.04 5.88
C GLU A 298 -47.95 17.91 6.66
N THR A 299 -48.77 16.90 6.32
CA THR A 299 -50.05 16.60 6.99
C THR A 299 -49.91 16.17 8.45
N SER A 300 -48.74 15.68 8.85
CA SER A 300 -48.45 15.29 10.24
C SER A 300 -48.07 16.48 11.14
N ALA A 301 -47.91 17.67 10.56
CA ALA A 301 -47.57 18.87 11.32
C ALA A 301 -48.80 19.47 12.03
N THR A 302 -48.62 19.94 13.25
CA THR A 302 -49.58 20.86 13.88
C THR A 302 -49.50 22.21 13.18
N ARG A 303 -50.61 22.68 12.63
CA ARG A 303 -50.70 23.91 11.84
C ARG A 303 -51.26 25.07 12.65
N SER A 304 -50.73 26.26 12.42
CA SER A 304 -51.29 27.54 12.88
C SER A 304 -51.27 28.56 11.74
N GLY A 305 -52.30 29.40 11.65
CA GLY A 305 -52.50 30.35 10.56
C GLY A 305 -52.92 29.68 9.24
N THR A 306 -52.97 30.48 8.18
CA THR A 306 -53.48 30.05 6.87
C THR A 306 -52.43 29.28 6.07
N TRP A 307 -52.77 28.05 5.66
CA TRP A 307 -51.98 27.22 4.76
C TRP A 307 -52.86 26.65 3.65
N SER A 308 -52.36 26.71 2.43
CA SER A 308 -52.98 26.09 1.26
C SER A 308 -52.27 24.78 0.92
N THR A 309 -53.02 23.79 0.45
CA THR A 309 -52.45 22.54 -0.08
C THR A 309 -52.11 22.70 -1.56
N LYS A 310 -50.93 22.25 -1.97
CA LYS A 310 -50.54 22.09 -3.37
C LYS A 310 -50.42 20.60 -3.67
N SER A 311 -50.83 20.18 -4.86
CA SER A 311 -50.78 18.78 -5.30
C SER A 311 -49.93 18.67 -6.57
N SER A 312 -48.95 17.76 -6.56
CA SER A 312 -48.09 17.43 -7.70
C SER A 312 -47.26 16.20 -7.35
N THR A 313 -47.02 15.32 -8.32
CA THR A 313 -46.11 14.17 -8.18
C THR A 313 -44.66 14.58 -7.89
N SER A 314 -44.30 15.85 -8.10
CA SER A 314 -42.99 16.38 -7.73
C SER A 314 -42.80 16.58 -6.23
N TYR A 315 -43.89 16.76 -5.46
CA TYR A 315 -43.80 16.91 -4.00
C TYR A 315 -43.59 15.57 -3.30
N LEU A 316 -43.02 15.62 -2.09
CA LEU A 316 -42.89 14.44 -1.25
C LEU A 316 -44.28 13.89 -0.92
N GLY A 317 -44.56 12.62 -1.26
CA GLY A 317 -45.90 12.05 -1.05
C GLY A 317 -47.02 12.67 -1.90
N GLY A 318 -46.69 13.49 -2.91
CA GLY A 318 -47.65 14.06 -3.86
C GLY A 318 -48.32 15.38 -3.44
N LYS A 319 -48.05 15.88 -2.23
CA LYS A 319 -48.65 17.10 -1.67
C LYS A 319 -47.64 17.95 -0.92
N SER A 320 -47.94 19.24 -0.76
CA SER A 320 -47.16 20.18 0.07
C SER A 320 -48.07 21.27 0.65
N TYR A 321 -47.61 21.93 1.72
CA TYR A 321 -48.28 23.08 2.31
C TYR A 321 -47.57 24.37 1.94
N SER A 322 -48.33 25.36 1.48
CA SER A 322 -47.83 26.67 1.06
C SER A 322 -48.55 27.81 1.76
N SER A 323 -47.79 28.79 2.25
CA SER A 323 -48.33 30.00 2.90
C SER A 323 -47.50 31.24 2.57
N THR A 324 -48.17 32.38 2.49
CA THR A 324 -47.59 33.71 2.40
C THR A 324 -47.84 34.54 3.66
N ALA A 325 -48.65 34.02 4.60
CA ALA A 325 -49.09 34.76 5.78
C ALA A 325 -47.97 34.77 6.84
N LYS A 326 -47.50 35.97 7.19
CA LYS A 326 -46.54 36.16 8.29
C LYS A 326 -47.06 35.48 9.56
N ASN A 327 -46.15 34.80 10.27
CA ASN A 327 -46.41 34.04 11.50
C ASN A 327 -47.24 32.74 11.32
N ALA A 328 -47.69 32.39 10.11
CA ALA A 328 -48.21 31.05 9.86
C ALA A 328 -47.11 30.02 10.16
N SER A 329 -47.46 28.90 10.80
CA SER A 329 -46.46 27.92 11.23
C SER A 329 -46.87 26.47 11.09
N LEU A 330 -45.88 25.61 10.89
CA LEU A 330 -45.98 24.15 10.93
C LEU A 330 -45.05 23.62 12.03
N THR A 331 -45.55 22.73 12.90
CA THR A 331 -44.76 22.13 13.98
C THR A 331 -44.78 20.61 13.88
N TRP A 332 -43.61 19.99 13.85
CA TRP A 332 -43.45 18.53 13.97
C TRP A 332 -42.83 18.18 15.31
N THR A 333 -43.29 17.08 15.90
CA THR A 333 -42.68 16.45 17.08
C THR A 333 -42.19 15.07 16.68
N PHE A 334 -40.95 14.75 17.03
CA PHE A 334 -40.35 13.44 16.75
C PHE A 334 -39.38 13.05 17.86
N THR A 335 -38.99 11.77 17.90
CA THR A 335 -37.89 11.29 18.74
C THR A 335 -36.79 10.80 17.83
N GLY A 336 -35.63 11.46 17.87
CA GLY A 336 -34.55 11.18 16.94
C GLY A 336 -33.31 12.02 17.24
N ARG A 337 -32.25 11.77 16.49
CA ARG A 337 -30.94 12.41 16.68
C ARG A 337 -30.53 13.36 15.57
N SER A 338 -31.33 13.47 14.50
CA SER A 338 -31.11 14.44 13.44
C SER A 338 -32.43 14.78 12.75
N ALA A 339 -32.55 16.01 12.27
CA ALA A 339 -33.71 16.50 11.52
C ALA A 339 -33.27 17.23 10.25
N ALA A 340 -34.10 17.19 9.23
CA ALA A 340 -33.96 17.94 7.99
C ALA A 340 -35.30 18.51 7.55
N TRP A 341 -35.34 19.78 7.17
CA TRP A 341 -36.54 20.41 6.65
C TRP A 341 -36.54 20.38 5.13
N VAL A 342 -37.61 19.81 4.55
CA VAL A 342 -37.76 19.54 3.12
C VAL A 342 -38.78 20.51 2.52
N VAL A 343 -38.37 21.18 1.45
CA VAL A 343 -39.14 22.27 0.87
C VAL A 343 -39.19 22.19 -0.65
N SER A 344 -40.12 22.96 -1.20
CA SER A 344 -40.09 23.38 -2.59
C SER A 344 -39.67 24.84 -2.67
N ARG A 345 -38.77 25.15 -3.60
CA ARG A 345 -38.05 26.43 -3.71
C ARG A 345 -38.13 26.97 -5.13
N ALA A 346 -38.38 28.26 -5.26
CA ALA A 346 -38.41 28.99 -6.53
C ALA A 346 -37.97 30.45 -6.33
N SER A 347 -37.98 31.24 -7.40
CA SER A 347 -37.54 32.66 -7.36
C SER A 347 -38.41 33.51 -6.44
N GLY A 348 -39.71 33.21 -6.37
CA GLY A 348 -40.69 33.85 -5.50
C GLY A 348 -40.78 33.27 -4.08
N SER A 349 -39.89 32.35 -3.69
CA SER A 349 -39.90 31.78 -2.35
C SER A 349 -39.27 32.72 -1.31
N GLY A 350 -39.87 32.78 -0.12
CA GLY A 350 -39.51 33.65 0.98
C GLY A 350 -38.63 33.01 2.03
N GLN A 351 -38.58 33.64 3.21
CA GLN A 351 -37.84 33.15 4.35
C GLN A 351 -38.76 32.53 5.40
N ALA A 352 -38.22 31.58 6.16
CA ALA A 352 -38.85 31.04 7.35
C ALA A 352 -37.88 31.06 8.53
N HIS A 353 -38.41 31.28 9.73
CA HIS A 353 -37.69 30.99 10.96
C HIS A 353 -37.87 29.52 11.32
N VAL A 354 -36.77 28.84 11.64
CA VAL A 354 -36.77 27.48 12.18
C VAL A 354 -36.52 27.58 13.67
N TYR A 355 -37.48 27.12 14.46
CA TYR A 355 -37.35 26.96 15.90
C TYR A 355 -37.17 25.48 16.23
N VAL A 356 -36.27 25.21 17.16
CA VAL A 356 -36.00 23.88 17.70
C VAL A 356 -36.22 23.96 19.20
N ASP A 357 -37.13 23.14 19.72
CA ASP A 357 -37.42 23.08 21.16
C ASP A 357 -37.74 24.46 21.76
N GLY A 358 -38.52 25.24 21.01
CA GLY A 358 -38.93 26.60 21.37
C GLY A 358 -37.89 27.70 21.08
N VAL A 359 -36.63 27.35 20.80
CA VAL A 359 -35.55 28.31 20.56
C VAL A 359 -35.33 28.51 19.07
N LYS A 360 -35.19 29.76 18.62
CA LYS A 360 -34.88 30.06 17.20
C LYS A 360 -33.52 29.50 16.84
N ALA A 361 -33.49 28.51 15.95
CA ALA A 361 -32.28 27.85 15.48
C ALA A 361 -31.71 28.50 14.21
N ALA A 362 -32.57 28.99 13.31
CA ALA A 362 -32.12 29.62 12.07
C ALA A 362 -33.20 30.54 11.45
N THR A 363 -32.75 31.42 10.56
CA THR A 363 -33.59 31.99 9.50
C THR A 363 -33.12 31.40 8.19
N VAL A 364 -34.00 30.72 7.46
CA VAL A 364 -33.67 30.00 6.23
C VAL A 364 -34.37 30.68 5.06
N ASP A 365 -33.58 31.03 4.03
CA ASP A 365 -34.09 31.59 2.80
C ASP A 365 -34.35 30.49 1.77
N LEU A 366 -35.56 30.44 1.21
CA LEU A 366 -35.99 29.44 0.23
C LEU A 366 -35.83 29.91 -1.22
N LYS A 367 -35.38 31.14 -1.47
CA LYS A 367 -35.17 31.64 -2.85
C LYS A 367 -34.25 30.71 -3.63
N SER A 368 -34.63 30.39 -4.85
CA SER A 368 -33.81 29.63 -5.80
C SER A 368 -34.04 30.17 -7.20
N ALA A 369 -32.98 30.29 -8.02
CA ALA A 369 -33.12 30.76 -9.40
C ALA A 369 -33.95 29.78 -10.25
N THR A 370 -33.85 28.48 -9.96
CA THR A 370 -34.62 27.42 -10.59
C THR A 370 -35.53 26.74 -9.57
N THR A 371 -36.67 26.22 -10.05
CA THR A 371 -37.58 25.47 -9.19
C THR A 371 -36.93 24.15 -8.76
N LYS A 372 -36.89 23.92 -7.45
CA LYS A 372 -36.42 22.67 -6.84
C LYS A 372 -37.51 22.12 -5.94
N TYR A 373 -37.68 20.80 -5.97
CA TYR A 373 -38.65 20.07 -5.15
C TYR A 373 -37.93 19.13 -4.21
N ARG A 374 -38.58 18.78 -3.09
CA ARG A 374 -38.08 17.79 -2.14
C ARG A 374 -36.67 18.11 -1.64
N ASP A 375 -36.32 19.38 -1.54
CA ASP A 375 -34.96 19.82 -1.24
C ASP A 375 -34.81 19.99 0.28
N ALA A 376 -33.95 19.17 0.90
CA ALA A 376 -33.58 19.35 2.29
C ALA A 376 -32.56 20.50 2.37
N ILE A 377 -32.95 21.63 2.96
CA ILE A 377 -32.13 22.86 2.93
C ILE A 377 -31.65 23.33 4.31
N TRP A 378 -32.16 22.67 5.35
CA TRP A 378 -31.76 22.89 6.73
C TRP A 378 -31.64 21.53 7.39
N THR A 379 -30.58 21.34 8.17
CA THR A 379 -30.43 20.16 9.01
C THR A 379 -29.93 20.53 10.41
N LYS A 380 -30.25 19.68 11.38
CA LYS A 380 -29.68 19.72 12.73
C LYS A 380 -29.41 18.30 13.21
N THR A 381 -28.35 18.13 13.97
CA THR A 381 -27.95 16.85 14.56
C THR A 381 -27.60 17.08 16.03
N TRP A 382 -28.00 16.14 16.88
CA TRP A 382 -27.74 16.14 18.31
C TRP A 382 -26.79 14.99 18.68
N SER A 383 -26.18 15.09 19.87
CA SER A 383 -25.26 14.07 20.39
C SER A 383 -25.99 12.76 20.72
N THR A 384 -27.24 12.85 21.19
CA THR A 384 -28.10 11.71 21.55
C THR A 384 -29.46 11.82 20.87
N SER A 385 -30.17 10.70 20.79
CA SER A 385 -31.58 10.69 20.37
C SER A 385 -32.45 11.18 21.52
N ALA A 386 -33.31 12.17 21.26
CA ALA A 386 -34.25 12.70 22.23
C ALA A 386 -35.54 13.15 21.54
N LYS A 387 -36.56 13.47 22.34
CA LYS A 387 -37.79 14.10 21.83
C LYS A 387 -37.48 15.56 21.47
N HIS A 388 -37.79 15.93 20.23
CA HIS A 388 -37.59 17.28 19.72
C HIS A 388 -38.85 17.82 19.05
N THR A 389 -38.96 19.14 19.03
CA THR A 389 -39.95 19.88 18.26
C THR A 389 -39.25 20.77 17.23
N VAL A 390 -39.68 20.71 15.98
CA VAL A 390 -39.23 21.64 14.93
C VAL A 390 -40.43 22.43 14.46
N LYS A 391 -40.39 23.75 14.68
CA LYS A 391 -41.44 24.69 14.28
C LYS A 391 -40.91 25.63 13.21
N ILE A 392 -41.56 25.62 12.05
CA ILE A 392 -41.27 26.48 10.91
C ILE A 392 -42.27 27.63 10.93
N VAL A 393 -41.79 28.88 10.90
CA VAL A 393 -42.62 30.09 10.97
C VAL A 393 -42.35 30.97 9.77
N VAL A 394 -43.39 31.30 9.00
CA VAL A 394 -43.29 32.15 7.81
C VAL A 394 -42.94 33.59 8.20
N VAL A 395 -41.88 34.14 7.60
CA VAL A 395 -41.44 35.52 7.86
C VAL A 395 -42.34 36.54 7.18
N GLY A 396 -42.94 36.19 6.04
CA GLY A 396 -43.67 37.14 5.18
C GLY A 396 -42.73 38.07 4.44
N THR A 397 -41.66 37.53 3.85
CA THR A 397 -40.61 38.31 3.15
C THR A 397 -41.20 39.20 2.06
N GLN A 398 -40.91 40.50 2.12
CA GLN A 398 -41.39 41.48 1.14
C GLN A 398 -41.00 41.10 -0.29
N GLY A 399 -41.95 41.18 -1.22
CA GLY A 399 -41.78 40.85 -2.64
C GLY A 399 -41.73 39.35 -2.98
N ARG A 400 -41.56 38.46 -1.99
CA ARG A 400 -41.49 37.00 -2.19
C ARG A 400 -41.95 36.23 -0.94
N PRO A 401 -43.20 36.35 -0.50
CA PRO A 401 -43.60 35.84 0.83
C PRO A 401 -43.77 34.32 0.92
N THR A 402 -43.75 33.61 -0.21
CA THR A 402 -44.18 32.21 -0.29
C THR A 402 -43.22 31.23 0.37
N VAL A 403 -43.68 30.48 1.36
CA VAL A 403 -42.98 29.31 1.91
C VAL A 403 -43.76 28.06 1.55
N THR A 404 -43.12 27.11 0.88
CA THR A 404 -43.72 25.81 0.51
C THR A 404 -42.93 24.69 1.18
N THR A 405 -43.60 23.94 2.06
CA THR A 405 -43.02 22.85 2.83
C THR A 405 -43.57 21.52 2.37
N ASP A 406 -42.67 20.59 2.03
CA ASP A 406 -42.99 19.23 1.63
C ASP A 406 -42.96 18.26 2.82
N GLY A 407 -42.31 18.64 3.93
CA GLY A 407 -42.31 17.86 5.16
C GLY A 407 -41.03 18.01 5.99
N LEU A 408 -40.87 17.11 6.96
CA LEU A 408 -39.66 16.98 7.78
C LEU A 408 -39.12 15.57 7.63
N VAL A 409 -37.81 15.39 7.65
CA VAL A 409 -37.19 14.08 7.86
C VAL A 409 -36.52 14.08 9.22
N TYR A 410 -36.65 13.00 9.98
CA TYR A 410 -35.81 12.77 11.15
C TYR A 410 -35.08 11.45 11.05
N LEU A 411 -33.97 11.31 11.78
CA LEU A 411 -33.22 10.07 11.93
C LEU A 411 -33.49 9.50 13.31
N LYS A 412 -34.17 8.35 13.36
CA LYS A 412 -34.48 7.62 14.60
C LYS A 412 -33.23 7.01 15.21
#